data_AF-A0A957NLD1-F1
#
_entry.id   AF-A0A957NLD1-F1
#
_cell.length_a   1.000
_cell.length_b   1.000
_cell.length_c   1.000
_cell.angle_alpha   90.00
_cell.angle_beta   90.00
_cell.angle_gamma   90.00
#
_symmetry.space_group_name_H-M   'P 1'
#
loop_
_entity.id
_entity.type
_entity.pdbx_description
1 polymer ?
#
loop_
_entity_poly.entity_id
_entity_poly.type
_entity_poly.pdbx_seq_one_letter_code
_entity_poly.pdbx_strand_id
1 'polypeptide(L)'
;FGGVGLVYPDPGVRQLVWEWSPLSTNWGTGWGVAGLSGWFLSGPNVSTMTYTLFLTHLPWVVTAAALPTIALRGRAPAVVTLVIAFLLSSVIYPLAGNWVQGGGWLSALGRNLNLGHGLVDFGGAGTVHLVSAGFALAALVVWIPRQHVVPLEHLELPPVHLPILVVIGSLLVFAGSLG
;
A
#
# COMPACT_ATOMS: atom_id res chain seq x y z
N PHE A 1 -4.42 9.68 -1.59
CA PHE A 1 -5.20 9.06 -2.69
C PHE A 1 -6.50 9.84 -2.88
N GLY A 2 -7.07 9.87 -4.08
CA GLY A 2 -8.37 10.52 -4.34
C GLY A 2 -9.55 9.69 -3.84
N GLY A 3 -10.77 10.25 -3.89
CA GLY A 3 -12.01 9.62 -3.42
C GLY A 3 -12.37 9.91 -1.97
N VAL A 4 -11.39 10.27 -1.11
CA VAL A 4 -11.60 10.52 0.34
C VAL A 4 -12.70 11.54 0.61
N GLY A 5 -12.81 12.59 -0.22
CA GLY A 5 -13.84 13.62 -0.06
C GLY A 5 -15.27 13.12 -0.29
N LEU A 6 -15.46 11.92 -0.87
CA LEU A 6 -16.77 11.30 -1.07
C LEU A 6 -17.32 10.65 0.20
N VAL A 7 -16.44 10.34 1.16
CA VAL A 7 -16.80 9.60 2.38
C VAL A 7 -16.62 10.45 3.63
N TYR A 8 -15.62 11.32 3.65
CA TYR A 8 -15.32 12.17 4.80
C TYR A 8 -15.91 13.58 4.60
N PRO A 9 -16.85 14.03 5.45
CA PRO A 9 -17.53 15.33 5.31
C PRO A 9 -16.66 16.54 5.74
N ASP A 10 -15.34 16.37 5.81
CA ASP A 10 -14.40 17.41 6.25
C ASP A 10 -14.11 18.41 5.11
N PRO A 11 -14.29 19.74 5.34
CA PRO A 11 -14.01 20.77 4.36
C PRO A 11 -12.62 20.69 3.70
N GLY A 12 -11.62 20.25 4.44
CA GLY A 12 -10.24 20.17 4.01
C GLY A 12 -9.97 19.11 2.93
N VAL A 13 -10.82 18.09 2.79
CA VAL A 13 -10.65 17.02 1.77
C VAL A 13 -11.76 17.01 0.71
N ARG A 14 -12.66 18.01 0.72
CA ARG A 14 -13.78 18.10 -0.25
C ARG A 14 -13.38 18.15 -1.71
N GLN A 15 -12.14 18.56 -2.00
CA GLN A 15 -11.62 18.60 -3.37
C GLN A 15 -11.14 17.22 -3.85
N LEU A 16 -10.96 16.26 -2.94
CA LEU A 16 -10.51 14.90 -3.24
C LEU A 16 -11.67 13.97 -3.62
N VAL A 17 -12.62 14.46 -4.42
CA VAL A 17 -13.86 13.76 -4.79
C VAL A 17 -13.81 13.13 -6.18
N TRP A 18 -12.84 13.53 -7.02
CA TRP A 18 -12.82 13.04 -8.38
C TRP A 18 -12.25 11.63 -8.43
N GLU A 19 -13.09 10.70 -8.87
CA GLU A 19 -12.79 9.28 -8.90
C GLU A 19 -13.34 8.66 -10.19
N TRP A 20 -12.56 7.77 -10.80
CA TRP A 20 -12.99 6.96 -11.92
C TRP A 20 -13.62 5.66 -11.42
N SER A 21 -14.79 5.32 -11.99
CA SER A 21 -15.51 4.08 -11.70
C SER A 21 -15.87 3.38 -13.02
N PRO A 22 -15.65 2.04 -13.13
CA PRO A 22 -16.12 1.26 -14.28
C PRO A 22 -17.63 1.02 -14.26
N LEU A 23 -18.27 1.14 -13.09
CA LEU A 23 -19.70 0.92 -12.91
C LEU A 23 -20.44 2.24 -12.74
N SER A 24 -21.62 2.33 -13.33
CA SER A 24 -22.51 3.48 -13.15
C SER A 24 -23.12 3.48 -11.74
N THR A 25 -23.58 4.65 -11.31
CA THR A 25 -24.25 4.83 -10.00
C THR A 25 -25.53 4.01 -9.84
N ASN A 26 -26.11 3.51 -10.93
CA ASN A 26 -27.27 2.61 -10.90
C ASN A 26 -26.96 1.27 -10.25
N TRP A 27 -25.69 0.87 -10.20
CA TRP A 27 -25.22 -0.33 -9.51
C TRP A 27 -24.90 -0.08 -8.03
N GLY A 28 -25.17 1.13 -7.52
CA GLY A 28 -24.75 1.59 -6.20
C GLY A 28 -23.63 2.64 -6.29
N THR A 29 -23.34 3.29 -5.17
CA THR A 29 -22.28 4.31 -5.07
C THR A 29 -20.98 3.69 -4.54
N GLY A 30 -19.85 4.34 -4.80
CA GLY A 30 -18.55 3.89 -4.28
C GLY A 30 -17.91 2.74 -5.07
N TRP A 31 -18.27 2.53 -6.34
CA TRP A 31 -17.57 1.59 -7.24
C TRP A 31 -16.24 2.11 -7.79
N GLY A 32 -15.70 3.16 -7.17
CA GLY A 32 -14.48 3.80 -7.64
C GLY A 32 -13.25 2.91 -7.55
N VAL A 33 -12.41 3.03 -8.57
CA VAL A 33 -11.20 2.22 -8.76
C VAL A 33 -9.96 3.09 -8.86
N ALA A 34 -10.08 4.38 -9.20
CA ALA A 34 -8.92 5.26 -9.23
C ALA A 34 -9.29 6.70 -8.89
N GLY A 35 -8.64 7.26 -7.86
CA GLY A 35 -8.72 8.68 -7.56
C GLY A 35 -8.00 9.53 -8.61
N LEU A 36 -8.67 10.54 -9.16
CA LEU A 36 -8.17 11.44 -10.20
C LEU A 36 -7.77 12.83 -9.67
N SER A 37 -8.05 13.13 -8.40
CA SER A 37 -7.72 14.39 -7.72
C SER A 37 -6.68 14.22 -6.62
N GLY A 38 -5.91 15.29 -6.33
CA GLY A 38 -4.93 15.33 -5.23
C GLY A 38 -3.51 14.89 -5.63
N TRP A 39 -3.29 14.62 -6.92
CA TRP A 39 -1.98 14.28 -7.46
C TRP A 39 -1.00 15.45 -7.34
N PHE A 40 0.25 15.12 -7.01
CA PHE A 40 1.36 16.07 -6.85
C PHE A 40 1.13 17.18 -5.81
N LEU A 41 0.12 17.05 -4.94
CA LEU A 41 -0.29 18.10 -4.01
C LEU A 41 -0.48 19.45 -4.73
N SER A 42 -1.03 19.40 -5.94
CA SER A 42 -1.21 20.56 -6.81
C SER A 42 -2.69 20.84 -7.02
N GLY A 43 -3.04 22.13 -7.14
CA GLY A 43 -4.42 22.57 -7.37
C GLY A 43 -4.80 23.80 -6.56
N PRO A 44 -5.93 24.47 -6.92
CA PRO A 44 -6.27 25.78 -6.39
C PRO A 44 -6.68 25.80 -4.90
N ASN A 45 -6.81 24.66 -4.23
CA ASN A 45 -7.36 24.56 -2.87
C ASN A 45 -6.74 23.41 -2.05
N VAL A 46 -5.42 23.21 -2.13
CA VAL A 46 -4.71 22.25 -1.26
C VAL A 46 -4.75 22.76 0.18
N SER A 47 -5.42 22.02 1.05
CA SER A 47 -5.63 22.41 2.45
C SER A 47 -4.56 21.81 3.37
N THR A 48 -4.46 22.32 4.60
CA THR A 48 -3.67 21.69 5.67
C THR A 48 -4.04 20.22 5.87
N MET A 49 -5.33 19.88 5.79
CA MET A 49 -5.78 18.48 5.92
C MET A 49 -5.28 17.60 4.76
N THR A 50 -5.17 18.16 3.55
CA THR A 50 -4.60 17.42 2.41
C THR A 50 -3.11 17.09 2.66
N TYR A 51 -2.35 18.04 3.23
CA TYR A 51 -0.98 17.79 3.65
C TYR A 51 -0.89 16.78 4.78
N THR A 52 -1.74 16.89 5.81
CA THR A 52 -1.78 15.93 6.92
C THR A 52 -2.08 14.52 6.41
N LEU A 53 -3.07 14.36 5.53
CA LEU A 53 -3.39 13.08 4.90
C LEU A 53 -2.17 12.54 4.12
N PHE A 54 -1.50 13.37 3.34
CA PHE A 54 -0.31 12.95 2.61
C PHE A 54 0.82 12.50 3.55
N LEU A 55 1.14 13.32 4.56
CA LEU A 55 2.25 13.06 5.49
C LEU A 55 1.98 11.83 6.37
N THR A 56 0.74 11.59 6.77
CA THR A 56 0.36 10.40 7.57
C THR A 56 0.43 9.11 6.75
N HIS A 57 0.22 9.17 5.42
CA HIS A 57 0.39 8.01 4.55
C HIS A 57 1.83 7.78 4.08
N LEU A 58 2.73 8.76 4.16
CA LEU A 58 4.12 8.61 3.71
C LEU A 58 4.85 7.41 4.33
N PRO A 59 4.80 7.15 5.66
CA PRO A 59 5.45 5.99 6.26
C PRO A 59 4.92 4.68 5.67
N TRP A 60 3.61 4.58 5.45
CA TRP A 60 2.97 3.40 4.87
C TRP A 60 3.36 3.17 3.41
N VAL A 61 3.45 4.24 2.61
CA VAL A 61 3.96 4.20 1.23
C VAL A 61 5.40 3.68 1.22
N VAL A 62 6.24 4.20 2.11
CA VAL A 62 7.65 3.79 2.23
C VAL A 62 7.75 2.32 2.61
N THR A 63 6.99 1.86 3.61
CA THR A 63 6.93 0.44 3.99
C THR A 63 6.48 -0.43 2.81
N ALA A 64 5.43 0.00 2.08
CA ALA A 64 4.90 -0.74 0.95
C ALA A 64 5.90 -0.94 -0.19
N ALA A 65 6.74 0.07 -0.44
CA ALA A 65 7.82 0.00 -1.43
C ALA A 65 9.07 -0.72 -0.88
N ALA A 66 9.39 -0.57 0.40
CA ALA A 66 10.59 -1.12 1.01
C ALA A 66 10.54 -2.65 1.15
N LEU A 67 9.39 -3.23 1.50
CA LEU A 67 9.29 -4.68 1.72
C LEU A 67 9.63 -5.49 0.46
N PRO A 68 9.06 -5.22 -0.73
CA PRO A 68 9.43 -5.94 -1.95
C PRO A 68 10.86 -5.67 -2.40
N THR A 69 11.37 -4.45 -2.18
CA THR A 69 12.74 -4.10 -2.59
C THR A 69 13.80 -4.84 -1.77
N ILE A 70 13.58 -4.97 -0.46
CA ILE A 70 14.43 -5.77 0.43
C ILE A 70 14.31 -7.26 0.06
N ALA A 71 13.11 -7.76 -0.23
CA ALA A 71 12.91 -9.16 -0.63
C ALA A 71 13.65 -9.52 -1.93
N LEU A 72 13.82 -8.57 -2.84
CA LEU A 72 14.53 -8.72 -4.11
C LEU A 72 16.03 -8.40 -4.03
N ARG A 73 16.54 -7.98 -2.86
CA ARG A 73 17.95 -7.66 -2.68
C ARG A 73 18.82 -8.87 -3.05
N GLY A 74 19.78 -8.65 -3.95
CA GLY A 74 20.67 -9.71 -4.45
C GLY A 74 20.01 -10.71 -5.41
N ARG A 75 18.73 -10.53 -5.76
CA ARG A 75 17.98 -11.38 -6.70
C ARG A 75 17.66 -10.68 -8.02
N ALA A 76 17.30 -9.39 -7.96
CA ALA A 76 16.97 -8.58 -9.13
C ALA A 76 18.00 -7.44 -9.35
N PRO A 77 18.18 -6.96 -10.59
CA PRO A 77 19.00 -5.77 -10.87
C PRO A 77 18.50 -4.55 -10.11
N ALA A 78 19.42 -3.69 -9.63
CA ALA A 78 19.07 -2.52 -8.84
C ALA A 78 18.05 -1.59 -9.53
N VAL A 79 18.19 -1.39 -10.85
CA VAL A 79 17.27 -0.58 -11.65
C VAL A 79 15.85 -1.15 -11.62
N VAL A 80 15.69 -2.47 -11.71
CA VAL A 80 14.37 -3.13 -11.65
C VAL A 80 13.75 -2.91 -10.27
N THR A 81 14.53 -3.09 -9.22
CA THR A 81 14.08 -2.88 -7.84
C THR A 81 13.65 -1.43 -7.59
N LEU A 82 14.37 -0.45 -8.16
CA LEU A 82 14.00 0.97 -8.11
C LEU A 82 12.70 1.26 -8.85
N VAL A 83 12.52 0.69 -10.04
CA VAL A 83 11.27 0.84 -10.82
C VAL A 83 10.08 0.23 -10.07
N ILE A 84 10.26 -0.94 -9.45
CA ILE A 84 9.22 -1.57 -8.62
C ILE A 84 8.87 -0.67 -7.43
N ALA A 85 9.86 -0.13 -6.73
CA ALA A 85 9.65 0.80 -5.62
C ALA A 85 8.85 2.04 -6.04
N PHE A 86 9.21 2.60 -7.20
CA PHE A 86 8.53 3.77 -7.76
C PHE A 86 7.08 3.43 -8.15
N LEU A 87 6.84 2.32 -8.84
CA LEU A 87 5.49 1.89 -9.22
C LEU A 87 4.60 1.61 -8.00
N LEU A 88 5.15 0.94 -6.99
CA LEU A 88 4.45 0.67 -5.74
C LEU A 88 4.05 1.96 -5.02
N SER A 89 4.99 2.89 -4.90
CA SER A 89 4.77 4.14 -4.16
C SER A 89 3.88 5.14 -4.89
N SER A 90 4.05 5.29 -6.21
CA SER A 90 3.36 6.32 -7.00
C SER A 90 2.02 5.86 -7.57
N VAL A 91 1.81 4.56 -7.81
CA VAL A 91 0.61 4.06 -8.49
C VAL A 91 -0.15 3.06 -7.63
N ILE A 92 0.48 1.93 -7.30
CA ILE A 92 -0.25 0.77 -6.74
C ILE A 92 -0.77 1.07 -5.32
N TYR A 93 0.07 1.63 -4.45
CA TYR A 93 -0.34 1.96 -3.09
C TYR A 93 -1.44 3.04 -3.06
N PRO A 94 -1.34 4.16 -3.80
CA PRO A 94 -2.44 5.12 -3.90
C PRO A 94 -3.76 4.51 -4.41
N LEU A 95 -3.71 3.57 -5.36
CA LEU A 95 -4.91 2.86 -5.82
C LEU A 95 -5.51 1.97 -4.72
N ALA A 96 -4.67 1.18 -4.05
CA ALA A 96 -5.12 0.34 -2.94
C ALA A 96 -5.70 1.18 -1.78
N GLY A 97 -5.06 2.29 -1.44
CA GLY A 97 -5.56 3.24 -0.45
C GLY A 97 -6.93 3.82 -0.85
N ASN A 98 -7.12 4.16 -2.13
CA ASN A 98 -8.42 4.57 -2.66
C ASN A 98 -9.50 3.49 -2.49
N TRP A 99 -9.19 2.23 -2.82
CA TRP A 99 -10.16 1.13 -2.72
C TRP A 99 -10.63 0.87 -1.30
N VAL A 100 -9.73 0.94 -0.31
CA VAL A 100 -10.01 0.51 1.08
C VAL A 100 -10.38 1.68 1.99
N GLN A 101 -9.64 2.78 1.91
CA GLN A 101 -9.77 3.92 2.84
C GLN A 101 -10.31 5.18 2.16
N GLY A 102 -10.21 5.26 0.83
CA GLY A 102 -10.66 6.40 0.03
C GLY A 102 -12.09 6.30 -0.48
N GLY A 103 -12.90 5.36 0.01
CA GLY A 103 -14.30 5.22 -0.41
C GLY A 103 -14.54 4.44 -1.70
N GLY A 104 -13.50 3.82 -2.25
CA GLY A 104 -13.59 2.98 -3.44
C GLY A 104 -14.26 1.63 -3.18
N TRP A 105 -14.20 0.77 -4.20
CA TRP A 105 -15.07 -0.40 -4.30
C TRP A 105 -14.95 -1.41 -3.15
N LEU A 106 -13.75 -1.64 -2.58
CA LEU A 106 -13.55 -2.58 -1.47
C LEU A 106 -14.27 -2.12 -0.20
N SER A 107 -14.21 -0.82 0.10
CA SER A 107 -14.96 -0.23 1.21
C SER A 107 -16.47 -0.23 0.97
N ALA A 108 -16.91 -0.21 -0.30
CA ALA A 108 -18.31 -0.13 -0.67
C ALA A 108 -19.04 -1.48 -0.74
N LEU A 109 -18.31 -2.61 -0.68
CA LEU A 109 -18.89 -3.96 -0.76
C LEU A 109 -20.01 -4.20 0.26
N GLY A 110 -19.90 -3.62 1.46
CA GLY A 110 -20.94 -3.71 2.49
C GLY A 110 -22.27 -3.10 2.04
N ARG A 111 -22.21 -1.89 1.46
CA ARG A 111 -23.38 -1.13 1.00
C ARG A 111 -23.98 -1.69 -0.29
N ASN A 112 -23.13 -2.18 -1.20
CA ASN A 112 -23.56 -2.59 -2.54
C ASN A 112 -23.93 -4.08 -2.63
N LEU A 113 -23.31 -4.95 -1.82
CA LEU A 113 -23.50 -6.40 -1.89
C LEU A 113 -23.98 -7.03 -0.57
N ASN A 114 -24.35 -6.23 0.44
CA ASN A 114 -24.73 -6.68 1.78
C ASN A 114 -23.63 -7.52 2.49
N LEU A 115 -22.35 -7.26 2.17
CA LEU A 115 -21.20 -7.92 2.78
C LEU A 115 -20.72 -7.17 4.03
N GLY A 116 -21.62 -6.95 4.99
CA GLY A 116 -21.33 -6.26 6.25
C GLY A 116 -20.89 -4.81 6.05
N HIS A 117 -19.70 -4.45 6.53
CA HIS A 117 -19.13 -3.10 6.39
C HIS A 117 -18.25 -2.93 5.13
N GLY A 118 -18.09 -3.97 4.31
CA GLY A 118 -17.04 -4.02 3.29
C GLY A 118 -15.67 -4.28 3.92
N LEU A 119 -14.59 -4.04 3.16
CA LEU A 119 -13.24 -4.17 3.69
C LEU A 119 -12.92 -2.99 4.61
N VAL A 120 -12.66 -3.29 5.88
CA VAL A 120 -12.29 -2.30 6.90
C VAL A 120 -10.84 -2.53 7.32
N ASP A 121 -10.00 -1.53 7.13
CA ASP A 121 -8.60 -1.51 7.54
C ASP A 121 -8.28 -0.18 8.21
N PHE A 122 -8.53 -0.12 9.52
CA PHE A 122 -8.49 1.13 10.30
C PHE A 122 -7.11 1.81 10.26
N GLY A 123 -6.04 1.03 10.44
CA GLY A 123 -4.67 1.55 10.47
C GLY A 123 -3.97 1.51 9.10
N GLY A 124 -4.61 1.00 8.06
CA GLY A 124 -4.00 0.79 6.74
C GLY A 124 -2.94 -0.30 6.68
N ALA A 125 -2.56 -0.90 7.82
CA ALA A 125 -1.52 -1.90 7.91
C ALA A 125 -1.89 -3.17 7.11
N GLY A 126 -3.15 -3.59 7.12
CA GLY A 126 -3.58 -4.77 6.36
C GLY A 126 -3.34 -4.60 4.87
N THR A 127 -3.79 -3.48 4.32
CA THR A 127 -3.66 -3.10 2.90
C THR A 127 -2.19 -2.98 2.51
N VAL A 128 -1.37 -2.31 3.34
CA VAL A 128 0.07 -2.17 3.13
C VAL A 128 0.74 -3.54 3.02
N HIS A 129 0.54 -4.40 4.00
CA HIS A 129 1.22 -5.70 4.05
C HIS A 129 0.71 -6.64 2.96
N LEU A 130 -0.59 -6.65 2.64
CA LEU A 130 -1.15 -7.47 1.57
C LEU A 130 -0.63 -7.07 0.19
N VAL A 131 -0.64 -5.77 -0.13
CA VAL A 131 -0.10 -5.26 -1.40
C VAL A 131 1.39 -5.61 -1.51
N SER A 132 2.15 -5.36 -0.45
CA SER A 132 3.59 -5.64 -0.43
C SER A 132 3.90 -7.12 -0.57
N ALA A 133 3.21 -7.97 0.20
CA ALA A 133 3.40 -9.42 0.16
C ALA A 133 3.02 -10.00 -1.20
N GLY A 134 1.89 -9.56 -1.77
CA GLY A 134 1.47 -9.98 -3.10
C GLY A 134 2.49 -9.60 -4.19
N PHE A 135 2.99 -8.36 -4.16
CA PHE A 135 4.00 -7.92 -5.12
C PHE A 135 5.34 -8.61 -4.92
N ALA A 136 5.79 -8.77 -3.67
CA ALA A 136 7.03 -9.48 -3.35
C ALA A 136 6.94 -10.94 -3.81
N LEU A 137 5.82 -11.63 -3.55
CA LEU A 137 5.60 -12.99 -4.01
C LEU A 137 5.66 -13.09 -5.53
N ALA A 138 4.92 -12.24 -6.24
CA ALA A 138 4.94 -12.21 -7.70
C ALA A 138 6.34 -11.96 -8.26
N ALA A 139 7.09 -11.02 -7.67
CA ALA A 139 8.45 -10.72 -8.09
C ALA A 139 9.41 -11.89 -7.78
N LEU A 140 9.27 -12.57 -6.64
CA LEU A 140 10.11 -13.73 -6.31
C LEU A 140 9.87 -14.93 -7.21
N VAL A 141 8.67 -15.09 -7.76
CA VAL A 141 8.38 -16.09 -8.80
C VAL A 141 9.11 -15.77 -10.11
N VAL A 142 9.30 -14.48 -10.43
CA VAL A 142 10.06 -14.05 -11.62
C VAL A 142 11.57 -14.17 -11.38
N TRP A 143 12.07 -13.76 -10.21
CA TRP A 143 13.48 -13.81 -9.82
C TRP A 143 13.75 -14.95 -8.84
N ILE A 144 13.57 -16.18 -9.32
CA ILE A 144 13.77 -17.40 -8.53
C ILE A 144 15.21 -17.45 -8.00
N PRO A 145 15.42 -17.84 -6.72
CA PRO A 145 16.75 -18.03 -6.17
C PRO A 145 17.56 -19.03 -7.00
N ARG A 146 18.76 -18.62 -7.42
CA ARG A 146 19.78 -19.55 -7.96
C ARG A 146 20.48 -20.24 -6.79
N GLN A 147 19.76 -21.04 -6.01
CA GLN A 147 20.33 -21.82 -4.92
C GLN A 147 20.60 -23.24 -5.39
N HIS A 148 21.76 -23.78 -5.02
CA HIS A 148 22.01 -25.21 -5.14
C HIS A 148 21.10 -25.96 -4.17
N VAL A 149 20.40 -26.99 -4.65
CA VAL A 149 19.55 -27.83 -3.80
C VAL A 149 20.46 -28.63 -2.86
N VAL A 150 20.40 -28.31 -1.57
CA VAL A 150 21.12 -29.05 -0.52
C VAL A 150 20.20 -30.14 0.03
N PRO A 151 20.64 -31.41 0.12
CA PRO A 151 19.86 -32.46 0.76
C PRO A 151 19.50 -32.08 2.20
N LEU A 152 18.28 -32.43 2.65
CA LEU A 152 17.78 -32.11 4.00
C LEU A 152 18.73 -32.52 5.14
N GLU A 153 19.48 -33.61 4.93
CA GLU A 153 20.46 -34.15 5.89
C GLU A 153 21.69 -33.25 6.09
N HIS A 154 21.95 -32.32 5.15
CA HIS A 154 23.08 -31.39 5.17
C HIS A 154 22.61 -29.92 5.26
N LEU A 155 21.33 -29.70 5.58
CA LEU A 155 20.71 -28.38 5.58
C LEU A 155 21.02 -27.68 6.91
N GLU A 156 22.12 -26.91 6.93
CA GLU A 156 22.43 -26.02 8.03
C GLU A 156 21.57 -24.75 7.95
N LEU A 157 21.13 -24.25 9.11
CA LEU A 157 20.44 -22.96 9.17
C LEU A 157 21.40 -21.84 8.72
N PRO A 158 20.93 -20.88 7.90
CA PRO A 158 21.75 -19.74 7.52
C PRO A 158 22.26 -18.99 8.77
N PRO A 159 23.53 -18.57 8.81
CA PRO A 159 24.04 -17.80 9.92
C PRO A 159 23.30 -16.47 10.08
N VAL A 160 23.03 -16.08 11.34
CA VAL A 160 22.44 -14.77 11.64
C VAL A 160 23.51 -13.70 11.51
N HIS A 161 23.33 -12.80 10.56
CA HIS A 161 24.19 -11.62 10.41
C HIS A 161 23.57 -10.44 11.17
N LEU A 162 24.36 -9.77 12.03
CA LEU A 162 24.01 -8.51 12.71
C LEU A 162 22.75 -8.57 13.61
N PRO A 163 22.69 -9.46 14.62
CA PRO A 163 21.50 -9.66 15.45
C PRO A 163 21.04 -8.40 16.21
N ILE A 164 21.96 -7.54 16.63
CA ILE A 164 21.63 -6.28 17.33
C ILE A 164 20.83 -5.34 16.41
N LEU A 165 21.17 -5.25 15.13
CA LEU A 165 20.43 -4.42 14.17
C LEU A 165 19.02 -4.97 13.92
N VAL A 166 18.84 -6.30 13.93
CA VAL A 166 17.52 -6.92 13.82
C VAL A 166 16.64 -6.56 15.01
N VAL A 167 17.17 -6.61 16.23
CA VAL A 167 16.43 -6.24 17.45
C VAL A 167 16.05 -4.75 17.43
N ILE A 168 17.02 -3.86 17.15
CA ILE A 168 16.77 -2.42 17.05
C ILE A 168 15.72 -2.14 15.96
N GLY A 169 15.86 -2.73 14.78
CA GLY A 169 14.90 -2.58 13.69
C GLY A 169 13.50 -3.04 14.08
N SER A 170 13.38 -4.19 14.76
CA SER A 170 12.10 -4.72 15.24
C SER A 170 11.42 -3.78 16.24
N LEU A 171 12.20 -3.21 17.17
CA LEU A 171 11.70 -2.22 18.14
C LEU A 171 11.25 -0.92 17.46
N LEU A 172 11.99 -0.45 16.44
CA LEU A 172 11.62 0.74 15.67
C LEU A 172 10.34 0.51 14.85
N VAL A 173 10.18 -0.65 14.22
CA VAL A 173 8.94 -1.02 13.52
C VAL A 173 7.77 -1.10 14.50
N PHE A 174 7.98 -1.71 15.67
CA PHE A 174 6.95 -1.77 16.71
C PHE A 174 6.54 -0.38 17.18
N ALA A 175 7.51 0.48 17.57
CA ALA A 175 7.23 1.85 17.98
C ALA A 175 6.52 2.65 16.88
N GLY A 176 6.96 2.52 15.63
CA GLY A 176 6.34 3.16 14.48
C GLY A 176 4.91 2.69 14.20
N SER A 177 4.57 1.44 14.54
CA SER A 177 3.22 0.90 14.36
C SER A 177 2.18 1.44 15.36
N LEU A 178 2.61 2.16 16.41
CA LEU A 178 1.74 2.75 17.43
C LEU A 178 1.30 4.19 17.11
N GLY A 179 1.97 4.87 16.17
CA GLY A 179 1.68 6.25 15.77
C GLY A 179 0.74 6.31 14.57
#